data_AF-A0A5B2Z2S2-F1
#
_entry.id   AF-A0A5B2Z2S2-F1
#
_cell.length_a   1.000
_cell.length_b   1.000
_cell.length_c   1.000
_cell.angle_alpha   90.00
_cell.angle_beta   90.00
_cell.angle_gamma   90.00
#
_symmetry.space_group_name_H-M   'P 1'
#
loop_
_entity.id
_entity.type
_entity.pdbx_description
1 polymer ?
#
loop_
_entity_poly.entity_id
_entity_poly.type
_entity_poly.pdbx_seq_one_letter_code
_entity_poly.pdbx_strand_id
1 'polypeptide(L)'
;MAFANKLDYLYNNSNIVLISIISFIVIVFIDAYVSSITDVTVDFIQSPSGIGLFLFLFGSSLVGGFIILNNIFSILKEKKSIFSRYKNWLRIMQVVIYILSAVLLVDMLVSSKYFTINLTSIVIVSYGSTVLMSIFVSYKLFKWFGENRNKFSFIFGLSIFFLFVNNLVSILLFSTLLSEKSWEIDITTPVVFNFECDASSWYCFFKENVINIQSYTLMIYFAFFWLSNYLLLHYHIKKIGKIRFYTLITLPLILFYFVFIYHYDELYSLTETQNFDETLIFILQIFIVLFSIALCGLLYGMGFKSVANLLSLSPNISRYLKMASYGIVLLFITANGTIVGAALPPFGIPSIAFLPFASLLFYVGIYYSIIAISNDIKVKKYIKNSAYKELEIMGNLAHSQMMDSMKDRILNMTKKYSEELHQKDNSETMESEEDLKSYLDEAISIFKKKDKQETQ
;
A
#
# COMPACT_ATOMS: atom_id res chain seq x y z
N MET A 1 -15.57 4.20 -30.14
CA MET A 1 -14.37 4.99 -30.49
C MET A 1 -14.44 6.43 -29.96
N ALA A 2 -15.56 7.15 -30.12
CA ALA A 2 -15.72 8.51 -29.55
C ALA A 2 -15.68 8.58 -28.00
N PHE A 3 -16.18 7.56 -27.28
CA PHE A 3 -16.11 7.49 -25.82
C PHE A 3 -14.68 7.26 -25.30
N ALA A 4 -13.90 6.42 -25.99
CA ALA A 4 -12.49 6.16 -25.67
C ALA A 4 -11.61 7.40 -25.91
N ASN A 5 -11.84 8.13 -27.02
CA ASN A 5 -11.13 9.38 -27.29
C ASN A 5 -11.52 10.51 -26.31
N LYS A 6 -12.76 10.52 -25.82
CA LYS A 6 -13.22 11.47 -24.79
C LYS A 6 -12.63 11.15 -23.42
N LEU A 7 -12.44 9.87 -23.10
CA LEU A 7 -11.71 9.40 -21.91
C LEU A 7 -10.22 9.74 -21.97
N ASP A 8 -9.56 9.59 -23.12
CA ASP A 8 -8.15 9.97 -23.31
C ASP A 8 -7.94 11.50 -23.20
N TYR A 9 -8.90 12.30 -23.71
CA TYR A 9 -8.87 13.75 -23.55
C TYR A 9 -9.10 14.20 -22.10
N LEU A 10 -10.04 13.56 -21.37
CA LEU A 10 -10.25 13.79 -19.94
C LEU A 10 -9.04 13.36 -19.10
N TYR A 11 -8.31 12.34 -19.54
CA TYR A 11 -7.15 11.78 -18.87
C TYR A 11 -5.87 12.65 -19.00
N ASN A 12 -5.71 13.40 -20.09
CA ASN A 12 -4.57 14.31 -20.28
C ASN A 12 -4.64 15.58 -19.40
N ASN A 13 -5.78 15.86 -18.77
CA ASN A 13 -5.92 17.00 -17.88
C ASN A 13 -5.57 16.59 -16.44
N SER A 14 -4.42 17.04 -15.94
CA SER A 14 -3.87 16.67 -14.62
C SER A 14 -4.83 16.94 -13.46
N ASN A 15 -5.74 17.91 -13.61
CA ASN A 15 -6.77 18.24 -12.62
C ASN A 15 -7.88 17.19 -12.55
N ILE A 16 -8.27 16.56 -13.66
CA ILE A 16 -9.37 15.58 -13.70
C ILE A 16 -8.93 14.26 -13.06
N VAL A 17 -7.70 13.82 -13.33
CA VAL A 17 -7.11 12.64 -12.68
C VAL A 17 -7.00 12.86 -11.17
N LEU A 18 -6.61 14.07 -10.75
CA LEU A 18 -6.53 14.43 -9.34
C LEU A 18 -7.91 14.43 -8.67
N ILE A 19 -8.94 14.98 -9.32
CA ILE A 19 -10.33 14.95 -8.83
C ILE A 19 -10.82 13.50 -8.71
N SER A 20 -10.53 12.65 -9.70
CA SER A 20 -10.90 11.23 -9.69
C SER A 20 -10.25 10.47 -8.52
N ILE A 21 -8.97 10.71 -8.25
CA ILE A 21 -8.27 10.08 -7.11
C ILE A 21 -8.85 10.55 -5.77
N ILE A 22 -9.14 11.85 -5.63
CA ILE A 22 -9.75 12.38 -4.40
C ILE A 22 -11.17 11.82 -4.21
N SER A 23 -11.97 11.77 -5.27
CA SER A 23 -13.30 11.16 -5.24
C SER A 23 -13.22 9.70 -4.82
N PHE A 24 -12.26 8.94 -5.36
CA PHE A 24 -12.03 7.55 -4.99
C PHE A 24 -11.63 7.38 -3.51
N ILE A 25 -10.76 8.26 -2.99
CA ILE A 25 -10.39 8.30 -1.56
C ILE A 25 -11.64 8.48 -0.68
N VAL A 26 -12.53 9.41 -1.03
CA VAL A 26 -13.75 9.69 -0.28
C VAL A 26 -14.72 8.50 -0.33
N ILE A 27 -14.91 7.90 -1.50
CA ILE A 27 -15.78 6.73 -1.70
C ILE A 27 -15.34 5.56 -0.82
N VAL A 28 -14.05 5.23 -0.84
CA VAL A 28 -13.50 4.13 -0.05
C VAL A 28 -13.54 4.46 1.45
N PHE A 29 -13.34 5.71 1.84
CA PHE A 29 -13.49 6.12 3.24
C PHE A 29 -14.92 5.92 3.75
N ILE A 30 -15.92 6.31 2.97
CA ILE A 30 -17.33 6.09 3.32
C ILE A 30 -17.63 4.60 3.43
N ASP A 31 -17.14 3.78 2.49
CA ASP A 31 -17.30 2.33 2.55
C ASP A 31 -16.68 1.73 3.82
N ALA A 32 -15.42 2.06 4.13
CA ALA A 32 -14.74 1.60 5.34
C ALA A 32 -15.49 2.03 6.62
N TYR A 33 -16.01 3.25 6.65
CA TYR A 33 -16.80 3.76 7.77
C TYR A 33 -18.11 2.99 7.97
N VAL A 34 -18.92 2.86 6.91
CA VAL A 34 -20.18 2.11 7.00
C VAL A 34 -19.91 0.65 7.38
N SER A 35 -18.81 0.07 6.87
CA SER A 35 -18.41 -1.31 7.18
C SER A 35 -18.14 -1.56 8.67
N SER A 36 -17.67 -0.55 9.40
CA SER A 36 -17.31 -0.65 10.82
C SER A 36 -18.48 -0.39 11.78
N ILE A 37 -19.65 0.03 11.28
CA ILE A 37 -20.85 0.32 12.09
C ILE A 37 -22.05 -0.52 11.64
N THR A 38 -21.80 -1.64 10.95
CA THR A 38 -22.87 -2.41 10.27
C THR A 38 -23.85 -3.06 11.23
N ASP A 39 -23.43 -3.39 12.44
CA ASP A 39 -24.23 -3.96 13.53
C ASP A 39 -25.22 -2.97 14.13
N VAL A 40 -24.86 -1.69 14.19
CA VAL A 40 -25.70 -0.63 14.77
C VAL A 40 -26.56 0.07 13.71
N THR A 41 -26.23 -0.11 12.42
CA THR A 41 -26.94 0.55 11.29
C THR A 41 -27.66 -0.42 10.36
N VAL A 42 -28.04 -1.60 10.86
CA VAL A 42 -28.68 -2.68 10.07
C VAL A 42 -29.90 -2.18 9.30
N ASP A 43 -30.81 -1.45 9.94
CA ASP A 43 -32.04 -0.93 9.32
C ASP A 43 -31.73 -0.03 8.12
N PHE A 44 -30.69 0.79 8.22
CA PHE A 44 -30.25 1.65 7.12
C PHE A 44 -29.59 0.83 6.01
N ILE A 45 -28.70 -0.09 6.35
CA ILE A 45 -27.94 -0.91 5.38
C ILE A 45 -28.87 -1.77 4.52
N GLN A 46 -29.86 -2.39 5.15
CA GLN A 46 -30.84 -3.25 4.49
C GLN A 46 -31.93 -2.46 3.74
N SER A 47 -32.05 -1.15 3.99
CA SER A 47 -32.99 -0.29 3.26
C SER A 47 -32.62 -0.15 1.76
N PRO A 48 -33.59 0.21 0.89
CA PRO A 48 -33.29 0.51 -0.51
C PRO A 48 -32.23 1.61 -0.69
N SER A 49 -32.17 2.58 0.24
CA SER A 49 -31.12 3.61 0.26
C SER A 49 -29.73 3.05 0.59
N GLY A 50 -29.64 2.12 1.55
CA GLY A 50 -28.38 1.47 1.90
C GLY A 50 -27.84 0.61 0.76
N ILE A 51 -28.70 -0.19 0.13
CA ILE A 51 -28.37 -0.98 -1.06
C ILE A 51 -27.95 -0.08 -2.23
N GLY A 52 -28.70 1.01 -2.48
CA GLY A 52 -28.36 1.99 -3.51
C GLY A 52 -27.00 2.66 -3.27
N LEU A 53 -26.71 3.01 -2.02
CA LEU A 53 -25.42 3.58 -1.61
C LEU A 53 -24.28 2.57 -1.84
N PHE A 54 -24.46 1.31 -1.44
CA PHE A 54 -23.47 0.26 -1.69
C PHE A 54 -23.18 0.08 -3.18
N LEU A 55 -24.22 -0.04 -4.02
CA LEU A 55 -24.07 -0.19 -5.47
C LEU A 55 -23.33 1.01 -6.08
N PHE A 56 -23.62 2.22 -5.62
CA PHE A 56 -22.92 3.42 -6.05
C PHE A 56 -21.44 3.40 -5.64
N LEU A 57 -21.13 3.08 -4.38
CA LEU A 57 -19.74 3.03 -3.90
C LEU A 57 -18.95 1.93 -4.61
N PHE A 58 -19.51 0.74 -4.75
CA PHE A 58 -18.83 -0.40 -5.36
C PHE A 58 -18.68 -0.24 -6.88
N GLY A 59 -19.71 0.24 -7.57
CA GLY A 59 -19.63 0.54 -9.00
C GLY A 59 -18.60 1.64 -9.29
N SER A 60 -18.61 2.71 -8.48
CA SER A 60 -17.65 3.80 -8.63
C SER A 60 -16.22 3.37 -8.30
N SER A 61 -16.04 2.46 -7.33
CA SER A 61 -14.71 1.94 -7.01
C SER A 61 -14.15 1.05 -8.11
N LEU A 62 -14.98 0.21 -8.75
CA LEU A 62 -14.62 -0.57 -9.94
C LEU A 62 -14.18 0.30 -11.10
N VAL A 63 -14.91 1.38 -11.40
CA VAL A 63 -14.52 2.33 -12.44
C VAL A 63 -13.22 3.06 -12.06
N GLY A 64 -13.12 3.55 -10.83
CA GLY A 64 -11.96 4.28 -10.33
C GLY A 64 -10.68 3.44 -10.37
N GLY A 65 -10.74 2.20 -9.87
CA GLY A 65 -9.60 1.29 -9.91
C GLY A 65 -9.23 0.89 -11.33
N PHE A 66 -10.19 0.71 -12.25
CA PHE A 66 -9.88 0.41 -13.65
C PHE A 66 -9.06 1.52 -14.30
N ILE A 67 -9.44 2.79 -14.05
CA ILE A 67 -8.72 3.97 -14.55
C ILE A 67 -7.31 4.00 -13.95
N ILE A 68 -7.18 3.87 -12.63
CA ILE A 68 -5.88 3.92 -11.94
C ILE A 68 -4.96 2.84 -12.50
N LEU A 69 -5.44 1.61 -12.63
CA LEU A 69 -4.67 0.48 -13.14
C LEU A 69 -4.14 0.66 -14.55
N ASN A 70 -4.99 1.11 -15.46
CA ASN A 70 -4.62 1.24 -16.85
C ASN A 70 -3.42 2.20 -16.99
N ASN A 71 -3.40 3.24 -16.15
CA ASN A 71 -2.29 4.19 -16.07
C ASN A 71 -1.02 3.57 -15.52
N ILE A 72 -1.13 2.62 -14.60
CA ILE A 72 0.04 1.95 -14.05
C ILE A 72 0.60 0.94 -15.06
N PHE A 73 -0.27 0.20 -15.77
CA PHE A 73 0.19 -0.74 -16.78
C PHE A 73 0.79 -0.11 -18.02
N SER A 74 0.39 1.11 -18.36
CA SER A 74 1.07 1.89 -19.41
C SER A 74 2.49 2.22 -18.99
N ILE A 75 2.70 2.71 -17.76
CA ILE A 75 4.03 2.96 -17.18
C ILE A 75 4.88 1.66 -17.15
N LEU A 76 4.26 0.53 -16.76
CA LEU A 76 4.91 -0.79 -16.74
C LEU A 76 5.26 -1.34 -18.12
N LYS A 77 4.56 -0.90 -19.19
CA LYS A 77 4.83 -1.34 -20.57
C LYS A 77 6.04 -0.63 -21.15
N GLU A 78 6.20 0.65 -20.86
CA GLU A 78 7.24 1.49 -21.46
C GLU A 78 8.62 1.27 -20.84
N LYS A 79 8.69 0.81 -19.58
CA LYS A 79 9.94 0.73 -18.82
C LYS A 79 10.29 -0.71 -18.45
N LYS A 80 11.47 -1.17 -18.89
CA LYS A 80 12.07 -2.41 -18.39
C LYS A 80 12.40 -2.24 -16.91
N SER A 81 11.72 -2.99 -16.05
CA SER A 81 11.86 -2.93 -14.60
C SER A 81 11.48 -4.27 -13.97
N ILE A 82 11.77 -4.47 -12.67
CA ILE A 82 11.36 -5.73 -12.02
C ILE A 82 9.83 -5.89 -12.00
N PHE A 83 9.07 -4.81 -11.83
CA PHE A 83 7.61 -4.87 -11.95
C PHE A 83 7.14 -5.25 -13.37
N SER A 84 7.94 -4.99 -14.41
CA SER A 84 7.61 -5.45 -15.77
C SER A 84 7.70 -6.98 -15.91
N ARG A 85 8.55 -7.66 -15.12
CA ARG A 85 8.64 -9.13 -15.05
C ARG A 85 7.39 -9.75 -14.39
N TYR A 86 6.85 -9.09 -13.36
CA TYR A 86 5.65 -9.55 -12.65
C TYR A 86 4.35 -8.95 -13.18
N LYS A 87 4.41 -8.19 -14.28
CA LYS A 87 3.25 -7.51 -14.88
C LYS A 87 2.11 -8.46 -15.20
N ASN A 88 2.42 -9.65 -15.72
CA ASN A 88 1.41 -10.63 -16.08
C ASN A 88 0.70 -11.18 -14.83
N TRP A 89 1.45 -11.51 -13.78
CA TRP A 89 0.90 -11.94 -12.49
C TRP A 89 0.00 -10.87 -11.86
N LEU A 90 0.47 -9.62 -11.85
CA LEU A 90 -0.30 -8.47 -11.37
C LEU A 90 -1.62 -8.32 -12.14
N ARG A 91 -1.58 -8.47 -13.46
CA ARG A 91 -2.79 -8.41 -14.28
C ARG A 91 -3.73 -9.58 -14.01
N ILE A 92 -3.22 -10.80 -13.81
CA ILE A 92 -4.03 -11.97 -13.48
C ILE A 92 -4.77 -11.77 -12.16
N MET A 93 -4.06 -11.38 -11.09
CA MET A 93 -4.65 -11.15 -9.77
C MET A 93 -5.80 -10.13 -9.83
N GLN A 94 -5.63 -9.08 -10.62
CA GLN A 94 -6.66 -8.06 -10.77
C GLN A 94 -7.86 -8.59 -11.53
N VAL A 95 -7.66 -9.28 -12.65
CA VAL A 95 -8.76 -9.90 -13.39
C VAL A 95 -9.56 -10.83 -12.47
N VAL A 96 -8.88 -11.61 -11.63
CA VAL A 96 -9.54 -12.45 -10.62
C VAL A 96 -10.36 -11.61 -9.63
N ILE A 97 -9.82 -10.51 -9.09
CA ILE A 97 -10.56 -9.61 -8.19
C ILE A 97 -11.80 -9.02 -8.88
N TYR A 98 -11.69 -8.58 -10.14
CA TYR A 98 -12.83 -8.04 -10.89
C TYR A 98 -13.90 -9.11 -11.17
N ILE A 99 -13.50 -10.34 -11.49
CA ILE A 99 -14.42 -11.46 -11.70
C ILE A 99 -15.14 -11.77 -10.38
N LEU A 100 -14.41 -11.94 -9.27
CA LEU A 100 -15.02 -12.21 -7.96
C LEU A 100 -15.97 -11.09 -7.52
N SER A 101 -15.58 -9.84 -7.76
CA SER A 101 -16.42 -8.67 -7.50
C SER A 101 -17.71 -8.67 -8.33
N ALA A 102 -17.61 -9.04 -9.62
CA ALA A 102 -18.76 -9.14 -10.51
C ALA A 102 -19.69 -10.30 -10.11
N VAL A 103 -19.13 -11.46 -9.73
CA VAL A 103 -19.91 -12.60 -9.21
C VAL A 103 -20.68 -12.18 -7.95
N LEU A 104 -20.03 -11.52 -7.01
CA LEU A 104 -20.67 -11.02 -5.79
C LEU A 104 -21.81 -10.03 -6.09
N LEU A 105 -21.63 -9.13 -7.07
CA LEU A 105 -22.68 -8.21 -7.51
C LEU A 105 -23.87 -8.94 -8.12
N VAL A 106 -23.62 -9.97 -8.96
CA VAL A 106 -24.67 -10.76 -9.59
C VAL A 106 -25.46 -11.54 -8.54
N ASP A 107 -24.78 -12.21 -7.61
CA ASP A 107 -25.42 -12.95 -6.52
C ASP A 107 -26.33 -12.04 -5.69
N MET A 108 -25.84 -10.85 -5.33
CA MET A 108 -26.60 -9.86 -4.57
C MET A 108 -27.81 -9.32 -5.35
N LEU A 109 -27.65 -8.98 -6.63
CA LEU A 109 -28.73 -8.35 -7.43
C LEU A 109 -29.81 -9.34 -7.87
N VAL A 110 -29.43 -10.58 -8.18
CA VAL A 110 -30.35 -11.59 -8.72
C VAL A 110 -30.96 -12.45 -7.62
N SER A 111 -30.14 -12.87 -6.65
CA SER A 111 -30.57 -13.84 -5.63
C SER A 111 -30.84 -13.19 -4.27
N SER A 112 -30.54 -11.89 -4.12
CA SER A 112 -30.63 -11.17 -2.84
C SER A 112 -29.92 -11.88 -1.68
N LYS A 113 -28.87 -12.63 -2.01
CA LYS A 113 -28.04 -13.39 -1.08
C LYS A 113 -26.64 -13.52 -1.63
N TYR A 114 -25.67 -13.81 -0.78
CA TYR A 114 -24.33 -14.18 -1.21
C TYR A 114 -23.74 -15.25 -0.29
N PHE A 115 -22.70 -15.92 -0.77
CA PHE A 115 -22.01 -16.95 0.00
C PHE A 115 -20.77 -16.38 0.70
N THR A 116 -20.52 -16.81 1.93
CA THR A 116 -19.31 -16.41 2.68
C THR A 116 -18.02 -16.77 1.95
N ILE A 117 -18.03 -17.86 1.17
CA ILE A 117 -16.88 -18.25 0.33
C ILE A 117 -16.49 -17.16 -0.69
N ASN A 118 -17.44 -16.38 -1.20
CA ASN A 118 -17.15 -15.28 -2.13
C ASN A 118 -16.39 -14.16 -1.41
N LEU A 119 -16.81 -13.79 -0.21
CA LEU A 119 -16.12 -12.80 0.63
C LEU A 119 -14.71 -13.28 0.98
N THR A 120 -14.58 -14.51 1.48
CA THR A 120 -13.28 -15.08 1.85
C THR A 120 -12.34 -15.16 0.66
N SER A 121 -12.83 -15.49 -0.53
CA SER A 121 -12.03 -15.51 -1.76
C SER A 121 -11.52 -14.11 -2.13
N ILE A 122 -12.36 -13.07 -2.02
CA ILE A 122 -11.95 -11.69 -2.26
C ILE A 122 -10.86 -11.26 -1.27
N VAL A 123 -11.00 -11.59 0.02
CA VAL A 123 -9.99 -11.30 1.04
C VAL A 123 -8.67 -11.97 0.70
N ILE A 124 -8.67 -13.29 0.45
CA ILE A 124 -7.45 -14.06 0.20
C ILE A 124 -6.71 -13.51 -1.03
N VAL A 125 -7.42 -13.22 -2.12
CA VAL A 125 -6.79 -12.69 -3.33
C VAL A 125 -6.28 -11.26 -3.11
N SER A 126 -7.03 -10.41 -2.40
CA SER A 126 -6.68 -8.99 -2.22
C SER A 126 -5.52 -8.78 -1.26
N TYR A 127 -5.59 -9.38 -0.07
CA TYR A 127 -4.50 -9.36 0.90
C TYR A 127 -3.31 -10.17 0.41
N GLY A 128 -3.53 -11.32 -0.25
CA GLY A 128 -2.47 -12.14 -0.84
C GLY A 128 -1.68 -11.39 -1.91
N SER A 129 -2.37 -10.66 -2.80
CA SER A 129 -1.70 -9.80 -3.78
C SER A 129 -0.87 -8.70 -3.11
N THR A 130 -1.37 -8.11 -2.02
CA THR A 130 -0.65 -7.08 -1.26
C THR A 130 0.57 -7.66 -0.54
N VAL A 131 0.45 -8.86 0.04
CA VAL A 131 1.56 -9.62 0.66
C VAL A 131 2.69 -9.83 -0.35
N LEU A 132 2.39 -10.30 -1.56
CA LEU A 132 3.39 -10.52 -2.60
C LEU A 132 4.13 -9.23 -2.97
N MET A 133 3.41 -8.11 -3.09
CA MET A 133 4.02 -6.81 -3.38
C MET A 133 4.91 -6.32 -2.24
N SER A 134 4.46 -6.45 -0.99
CA SER A 134 5.20 -6.06 0.21
C SER A 134 6.49 -6.85 0.38
N ILE A 135 6.47 -8.17 0.12
CA ILE A 135 7.67 -9.01 0.13
C ILE A 135 8.68 -8.49 -0.89
N PHE A 136 8.22 -8.21 -2.11
CA PHE A 136 9.10 -7.72 -3.17
C PHE A 136 9.77 -6.39 -2.81
N VAL A 137 8.98 -5.43 -2.33
CA VAL A 137 9.47 -4.09 -2.01
C VAL A 137 10.38 -4.09 -0.79
N SER A 138 10.02 -4.84 0.27
CA SER A 138 10.87 -4.96 1.46
C SER A 138 12.22 -5.60 1.11
N TYR A 139 12.23 -6.69 0.32
CA TYR A 139 13.46 -7.30 -0.18
C TYR A 139 14.35 -6.29 -0.92
N LYS A 140 13.76 -5.49 -1.82
CA LYS A 140 14.50 -4.49 -2.59
C LYS A 140 15.08 -3.39 -1.68
N LEU A 141 14.33 -2.92 -0.70
CA LEU A 141 14.77 -1.93 0.29
C LEU A 141 15.91 -2.47 1.16
N PHE A 142 15.86 -3.74 1.57
CA PHE A 142 16.95 -4.38 2.30
C PHE A 142 18.19 -4.58 1.43
N LYS A 143 18.02 -4.93 0.15
CA LYS A 143 19.14 -5.01 -0.80
C LYS A 143 19.85 -3.66 -0.94
N TRP A 144 19.10 -2.57 -1.12
CA TRP A 144 19.65 -1.22 -1.18
C TRP A 144 20.32 -0.78 0.12
N PHE A 145 19.81 -1.23 1.27
CA PHE A 145 20.49 -1.04 2.55
C PHE A 145 21.85 -1.75 2.57
N GLY A 146 21.96 -2.96 2.04
CA GLY A 146 23.24 -3.68 1.92
C GLY A 146 24.29 -2.90 1.12
N GLU A 147 23.88 -2.15 0.09
CA GLU A 147 24.81 -1.45 -0.80
C GLU A 147 25.35 -0.13 -0.25
N ASN A 148 24.48 0.66 0.40
CA ASN A 148 24.77 2.04 0.83
C ASN A 148 24.65 2.25 2.35
N ARG A 149 24.25 1.23 3.11
CA ARG A 149 23.95 1.31 4.56
C ARG A 149 23.01 2.46 4.93
N ASN A 150 22.08 2.80 4.02
CA ASN A 150 21.13 3.89 4.20
C ASN A 150 20.07 3.55 5.27
N LYS A 151 20.10 4.26 6.40
CA LYS A 151 19.15 4.08 7.53
C LYS A 151 17.69 4.17 7.10
N PHE A 152 17.35 5.08 6.18
CA PHE A 152 15.98 5.20 5.66
C PHE A 152 15.54 3.92 4.97
N SER A 153 16.38 3.34 4.11
CA SER A 153 16.05 2.10 3.38
C SER A 153 15.81 0.92 4.33
N PHE A 154 16.58 0.85 5.42
CA PHE A 154 16.40 -0.18 6.44
C PHE A 154 15.08 -0.01 7.21
N ILE A 155 14.84 1.18 7.76
CA ILE A 155 13.63 1.44 8.58
C ILE A 155 12.38 1.35 7.71
N PHE A 156 12.40 1.92 6.51
CA PHE A 156 11.29 1.83 5.57
C PHE A 156 11.07 0.38 5.09
N GLY A 157 12.15 -0.38 4.89
CA GLY A 157 12.09 -1.82 4.63
C GLY A 157 11.41 -2.59 5.77
N LEU A 158 11.72 -2.27 7.03
CA LEU A 158 11.03 -2.83 8.20
C LEU A 158 9.55 -2.45 8.22
N SER A 159 9.19 -1.20 7.91
CA SER A 159 7.78 -0.78 7.81
C SER A 159 7.00 -1.64 6.82
N ILE A 160 7.55 -1.84 5.61
CA ILE A 160 6.90 -2.66 4.58
C ILE A 160 6.90 -4.16 4.96
N PHE A 161 7.93 -4.63 5.66
CA PHE A 161 7.98 -6.00 6.17
C PHE A 161 6.89 -6.26 7.23
N PHE A 162 6.74 -5.38 8.23
CA PHE A 162 5.68 -5.55 9.22
C PHE A 162 4.27 -5.32 8.64
N LEU A 163 4.13 -4.47 7.61
CA LEU A 163 2.91 -4.40 6.82
C LEU A 163 2.62 -5.73 6.10
N PHE A 164 3.64 -6.40 5.58
CA PHE A 164 3.51 -7.77 5.05
C PHE A 164 2.99 -8.75 6.12
N VAL A 165 3.61 -8.76 7.31
CA VAL A 165 3.20 -9.64 8.41
C VAL A 165 1.76 -9.36 8.82
N ASN A 166 1.39 -8.08 8.99
CA ASN A 166 0.03 -7.68 9.34
C ASN A 166 -1.00 -8.12 8.30
N ASN A 167 -0.72 -7.97 7.01
CA ASN A 167 -1.61 -8.45 5.95
C ASN A 167 -1.77 -9.98 5.96
N LEU A 168 -0.70 -10.72 6.26
CA LEU A 168 -0.76 -12.18 6.39
C LEU A 168 -1.63 -12.61 7.58
N VAL A 169 -1.47 -11.95 8.72
CA VAL A 169 -2.30 -12.18 9.91
C VAL A 169 -3.75 -11.79 9.65
N SER A 170 -3.99 -10.72 8.88
CA SER A 170 -5.35 -10.29 8.50
C SER A 170 -6.08 -11.33 7.65
N ILE A 171 -5.38 -12.05 6.75
CA ILE A 171 -5.97 -13.18 6.02
C ILE A 171 -6.45 -14.25 6.99
N LEU A 172 -5.62 -14.62 7.97
CA LEU A 172 -5.98 -15.61 8.98
C LEU A 172 -7.18 -15.14 9.79
N LEU A 173 -7.16 -13.88 10.25
CA LEU A 173 -8.22 -13.30 11.05
C LEU A 173 -9.57 -13.28 10.32
N PHE A 174 -9.63 -12.74 9.11
CA PHE A 174 -10.89 -12.69 8.37
C PHE A 174 -11.38 -14.09 8.03
N SER A 175 -10.47 -15.04 7.73
CA SER A 175 -10.86 -16.43 7.47
C SER A 175 -11.45 -17.10 8.70
N THR A 176 -10.89 -16.87 9.90
CA THR A 176 -11.46 -17.40 11.15
C THR A 176 -12.82 -16.78 11.45
N LEU A 177 -12.93 -15.45 11.37
CA LEU A 177 -14.17 -14.74 11.71
C LEU A 177 -15.31 -15.04 10.74
N LEU A 178 -15.02 -15.16 9.43
CA LEU A 178 -16.03 -15.54 8.45
C LEU A 178 -16.44 -17.01 8.54
N SER A 179 -15.58 -17.89 9.09
CA SER A 179 -15.94 -19.30 9.28
C SER A 179 -16.99 -19.53 10.38
N GLU A 180 -17.14 -18.57 11.29
CA GLU A 180 -18.20 -18.58 12.32
C GLU A 180 -19.57 -18.15 11.75
N LYS A 181 -19.60 -17.61 10.53
CA LYS A 181 -20.82 -17.12 9.88
C LYS A 181 -21.55 -18.22 9.13
N SER A 182 -22.84 -18.01 8.89
CA SER A 182 -23.63 -18.91 8.05
C SER A 182 -23.05 -19.00 6.64
N TRP A 183 -23.17 -20.17 6.01
CA TRP A 183 -22.69 -20.38 4.65
C TRP A 183 -23.36 -19.45 3.63
N GLU A 184 -24.67 -19.23 3.80
CA GLU A 184 -25.47 -18.28 3.04
C GLU A 184 -25.80 -17.07 3.91
N ILE A 185 -25.64 -15.88 3.33
CA ILE A 185 -25.99 -14.60 3.97
C ILE A 185 -27.13 -13.97 3.18
N ASP A 186 -28.20 -13.67 3.90
CA ASP A 186 -29.41 -13.01 3.39
C ASP A 186 -29.84 -11.87 4.34
N ILE A 187 -30.99 -11.24 4.05
CA ILE A 187 -31.50 -10.13 4.86
C ILE A 187 -31.91 -10.55 6.29
N THR A 188 -32.13 -11.84 6.52
CA THR A 188 -32.55 -12.41 7.82
C THR A 188 -31.37 -12.82 8.69
N THR A 189 -30.19 -12.99 8.10
CA THR A 189 -28.98 -13.35 8.86
C THR A 189 -28.54 -12.21 9.79
N PRO A 190 -28.23 -12.51 11.07
CA PRO A 190 -27.88 -11.48 12.04
C PRO A 190 -26.48 -10.90 11.77
N VAL A 191 -26.40 -9.57 11.74
CA VAL A 191 -25.15 -8.82 11.59
C VAL A 191 -24.54 -8.61 12.98
N VAL A 192 -23.47 -9.33 13.28
CA VAL A 192 -22.84 -9.32 14.62
C VAL A 192 -21.33 -9.29 14.51
N PHE A 193 -20.66 -8.44 15.26
CA PHE A 193 -19.20 -8.50 15.41
C PHE A 193 -18.84 -9.37 16.61
N ASN A 194 -18.51 -10.64 16.35
CA ASN A 194 -18.11 -11.55 17.40
C ASN A 194 -16.58 -11.61 17.51
N PHE A 195 -15.99 -10.72 18.32
CA PHE A 195 -14.56 -10.74 18.62
C PHE A 195 -14.23 -11.53 19.89
N GLU A 196 -15.21 -11.66 20.79
CA GLU A 196 -15.08 -12.35 22.06
C GLU A 196 -15.28 -13.86 21.91
N CYS A 197 -14.81 -14.60 22.92
CA CYS A 197 -14.89 -16.05 22.92
C CYS A 197 -14.86 -16.55 24.37
N ASP A 198 -16.03 -16.84 24.92
CA ASP A 198 -16.20 -17.16 26.35
C ASP A 198 -15.77 -18.60 26.71
N ALA A 199 -15.42 -19.41 25.72
CA ALA A 199 -15.05 -20.81 25.94
C ALA A 199 -13.54 -20.98 26.10
N SER A 200 -13.11 -21.82 27.05
CA SER A 200 -11.72 -22.26 27.22
C SER A 200 -11.26 -23.26 26.13
N SER A 201 -11.61 -23.00 24.87
CA SER A 201 -11.27 -23.84 23.72
C SER A 201 -9.95 -23.40 23.07
N TRP A 202 -9.25 -24.35 22.44
CA TRP A 202 -8.07 -24.06 21.61
C TRP A 202 -8.38 -23.07 20.49
N TYR A 203 -9.60 -23.12 19.95
CA TYR A 203 -10.07 -22.20 18.92
C TYR A 203 -10.16 -20.76 19.43
N CYS A 204 -10.73 -20.54 20.62
CA CYS A 204 -10.81 -19.22 21.25
C CYS A 204 -9.41 -18.65 21.51
N PHE A 205 -8.50 -19.47 22.07
CA PHE A 205 -7.11 -19.08 22.25
C PHE A 205 -6.46 -18.67 20.92
N PHE A 206 -6.66 -19.44 19.85
CA PHE A 206 -6.14 -19.09 18.53
C PHE A 206 -6.70 -17.76 18.01
N LYS A 207 -8.02 -17.57 18.08
CA LYS A 207 -8.72 -16.35 17.64
C LYS A 207 -8.20 -15.10 18.37
N GLU A 208 -8.12 -15.15 19.70
CA GLU A 208 -7.63 -14.05 20.53
C GLU A 208 -6.16 -13.72 20.19
N ASN A 209 -5.30 -14.73 20.06
CA ASN A 209 -3.90 -14.52 19.68
C ASN A 209 -3.78 -13.90 18.28
N VAL A 210 -4.59 -14.32 17.32
CA VAL A 210 -4.58 -13.75 15.95
C VAL A 210 -4.99 -12.28 15.98
N ILE A 211 -6.04 -11.92 16.74
CA ILE A 211 -6.46 -10.52 16.93
C ILE A 211 -5.31 -9.70 17.55
N ASN A 212 -4.73 -10.19 18.64
CA ASN A 212 -3.65 -9.49 19.34
C ASN A 212 -2.41 -9.31 18.45
N ILE A 213 -1.99 -10.35 17.72
CA ILE A 213 -0.86 -10.28 16.79
C ILE A 213 -1.16 -9.28 15.66
N GLN A 214 -2.40 -9.24 15.15
CA GLN A 214 -2.79 -8.24 14.14
C GLN A 214 -2.65 -6.82 14.71
N SER A 215 -3.18 -6.56 15.90
CA SER A 215 -3.09 -5.26 16.57
C SER A 215 -1.64 -4.84 16.83
N TYR A 216 -0.80 -5.72 17.39
CA TYR A 216 0.60 -5.41 17.65
C TYR A 216 1.40 -5.17 16.37
N THR A 217 1.21 -5.99 15.34
CA THR A 217 1.88 -5.78 14.05
C THR A 217 1.46 -4.47 13.40
N LEU A 218 0.21 -4.04 13.59
CA LEU A 218 -0.29 -2.74 13.17
C LEU A 218 0.45 -1.59 13.84
N MET A 219 0.62 -1.66 15.17
CA MET A 219 1.38 -0.67 15.93
C MET A 219 2.85 -0.61 15.47
N ILE A 220 3.47 -1.77 15.24
CA ILE A 220 4.87 -1.84 14.83
C ILE A 220 5.08 -1.23 13.44
N TYR A 221 4.27 -1.61 12.43
CA TYR A 221 4.46 -1.02 11.11
C TYR A 221 4.14 0.48 11.11
N PHE A 222 3.16 0.92 11.90
CA PHE A 222 2.83 2.34 12.06
C PHE A 222 4.02 3.13 12.62
N ALA A 223 4.63 2.64 13.71
CA ALA A 223 5.80 3.27 14.32
C ALA A 223 6.99 3.36 13.35
N PHE A 224 7.26 2.30 12.58
CA PHE A 224 8.31 2.34 11.56
C PHE A 224 7.96 3.25 10.38
N PHE A 225 6.69 3.35 9.97
CA PHE A 225 6.24 4.33 8.97
C PHE A 225 6.43 5.76 9.46
N TRP A 226 6.08 6.04 10.72
CA TRP A 226 6.32 7.33 11.35
C TRP A 226 7.82 7.67 11.36
N LEU A 227 8.67 6.74 11.82
CA LEU A 227 10.11 6.93 11.86
C LEU A 227 10.72 7.13 10.47
N SER A 228 10.21 6.41 9.46
CA SER A 228 10.58 6.59 8.06
C SER A 228 10.23 7.98 7.56
N ASN A 229 9.03 8.48 7.89
CA ASN A 229 8.59 9.81 7.48
C ASN A 229 9.36 10.92 8.20
N TYR A 230 9.68 10.72 9.48
CA TYR A 230 10.59 11.57 10.22
C TYR A 230 11.94 11.66 9.52
N LEU A 231 12.56 10.54 9.18
CA LEU A 231 13.85 10.55 8.46
C LEU A 231 13.74 11.21 7.10
N LEU A 232 12.67 10.92 6.35
CA LEU A 232 12.42 11.55 5.05
C LEU A 232 12.37 13.07 5.19
N LEU A 233 11.60 13.59 6.15
CA LEU A 233 11.33 15.02 6.28
C LEU A 233 12.36 15.79 7.11
N HIS A 234 13.11 15.12 8.00
CA HIS A 234 14.06 15.77 8.90
C HIS A 234 15.14 16.52 8.11
N TYR A 235 15.63 15.92 7.03
CA TYR A 235 16.59 16.58 6.15
C TYR A 235 15.97 17.74 5.36
N HIS A 236 14.64 17.82 5.27
CA HIS A 236 13.86 18.84 4.54
C HIS A 236 13.31 19.99 5.40
N ILE A 237 13.66 20.06 6.70
CA ILE A 237 13.13 21.06 7.65
C ILE A 237 13.24 22.50 7.15
N LYS A 238 14.37 22.87 6.53
CA LYS A 238 14.64 24.27 6.14
C LYS A 238 13.73 24.78 5.03
N LYS A 239 13.39 23.94 4.05
CA LYS A 239 12.49 24.32 2.93
C LYS A 239 11.01 24.10 3.23
N ILE A 240 10.68 23.09 4.02
CA ILE A 240 9.27 22.80 4.39
C ILE A 240 8.76 23.87 5.37
N GLY A 241 9.65 24.39 6.23
CA GLY A 241 9.32 25.29 7.31
C GLY A 241 9.08 24.52 8.60
N LYS A 242 9.63 25.03 9.72
CA LYS A 242 9.62 24.35 11.02
C LYS A 242 8.21 23.97 11.48
N ILE A 243 7.25 24.89 11.36
CA ILE A 243 5.85 24.66 11.79
C ILE A 243 5.24 23.49 11.01
N ARG A 244 5.29 23.54 9.67
CA ARG A 244 4.77 22.47 8.82
C ARG A 244 5.45 21.12 9.09
N PHE A 245 6.77 21.13 9.33
CA PHE A 245 7.50 19.92 9.71
C PHE A 245 7.00 19.34 11.03
N TYR A 246 6.91 20.13 12.10
CA TYR A 246 6.44 19.64 13.38
C TYR A 246 5.01 19.14 13.28
N THR A 247 4.10 19.85 12.58
CA THR A 247 2.74 19.36 12.35
C THR A 247 2.71 18.01 11.64
N LEU A 248 3.54 17.79 10.61
CA LEU A 248 3.59 16.52 9.88
C LEU A 248 4.11 15.34 10.72
N ILE A 249 4.91 15.60 11.76
CA ILE A 249 5.53 14.56 12.59
C ILE A 249 4.76 14.33 13.90
N THR A 250 4.27 15.39 14.55
CA THR A 250 3.59 15.27 15.86
C THR A 250 2.11 14.92 15.71
N LEU A 251 1.43 15.44 14.69
CA LEU A 251 -0.01 15.22 14.52
C LEU A 251 -0.37 13.74 14.30
N PRO A 252 0.37 12.93 13.49
CA PRO A 252 0.08 11.50 13.38
C PRO A 252 0.19 10.75 14.72
N LEU A 253 1.09 11.16 15.62
CA LEU A 253 1.23 10.53 16.94
C LEU A 253 0.05 10.84 17.84
N ILE A 254 -0.41 12.10 17.83
CA ILE A 254 -1.60 12.52 18.59
C ILE A 254 -2.84 11.78 18.09
N LEU A 255 -3.02 11.71 16.76
CA LEU A 255 -4.13 10.99 16.15
C LEU A 255 -4.08 9.49 16.46
N PHE A 256 -2.89 8.89 16.41
CA PHE A 256 -2.70 7.48 16.75
C PHE A 256 -2.97 7.21 18.24
N TYR A 257 -2.67 8.15 19.12
CA TYR A 257 -3.01 8.05 20.53
C TYR A 257 -4.53 7.99 20.77
N PHE A 258 -5.33 8.76 20.02
CA PHE A 258 -6.80 8.65 20.07
C PHE A 258 -7.30 7.28 19.60
N VAL A 259 -6.68 6.70 18.56
CA VAL A 259 -6.98 5.34 18.11
C VAL A 259 -6.65 4.32 19.21
N PHE A 260 -5.59 4.56 19.98
CA PHE A 260 -5.21 3.69 21.10
C PHE A 260 -6.20 3.78 22.27
N ILE A 261 -6.60 4.99 22.69
CA ILE A 261 -7.60 5.16 23.77
C ILE A 261 -8.90 4.41 23.45
N TYR A 262 -9.34 4.45 22.19
CA TYR A 262 -10.51 3.69 21.75
C TYR A 262 -10.39 2.18 22.04
N HIS A 263 -9.23 1.60 21.78
CA HIS A 263 -9.00 0.16 21.90
C HIS A 263 -8.91 -0.33 23.36
N TYR A 264 -8.71 0.59 24.32
CA TYR A 264 -8.48 0.27 25.75
C TYR A 264 -9.60 0.75 26.68
N ASP A 265 -10.82 0.91 26.15
CA ASP A 265 -12.09 0.87 26.90
C ASP A 265 -12.39 2.05 27.87
N GLU A 266 -11.47 2.99 28.09
CA GLU A 266 -11.66 4.11 29.04
C GLU A 266 -12.83 5.04 28.69
N LEU A 267 -13.27 5.11 27.43
CA LEU A 267 -14.38 5.98 27.02
C LEU A 267 -15.77 5.41 27.36
N TYR A 268 -15.93 4.09 27.52
CA TYR A 268 -17.21 3.50 27.94
C TYR A 268 -17.60 3.89 29.36
N SER A 269 -16.62 4.26 30.20
CA SER A 269 -16.86 4.79 31.54
C SER A 269 -17.58 6.15 31.57
N LEU A 270 -17.57 6.91 30.45
CA LEU A 270 -18.30 8.18 30.36
C LEU A 270 -19.80 7.97 30.10
N THR A 271 -20.18 6.88 29.45
CA THR A 271 -21.56 6.53 29.07
C THR A 271 -22.46 6.29 30.27
N GLU A 272 -21.96 5.60 31.30
CA GLU A 272 -22.70 5.35 32.55
C GLU A 272 -23.11 6.64 33.28
N THR A 273 -22.42 7.76 33.03
CA THR A 273 -22.59 8.99 33.81
C THR A 273 -23.47 10.06 33.16
N GLN A 274 -23.74 10.00 31.85
CA GLN A 274 -24.34 11.13 31.11
C GLN A 274 -25.62 10.84 30.30
N ASN A 275 -26.24 9.65 30.40
CA ASN A 275 -27.53 9.32 29.74
C ASN A 275 -27.58 9.63 28.23
N PHE A 276 -26.46 9.53 27.52
CA PHE A 276 -26.43 9.67 26.07
C PHE A 276 -26.88 8.38 25.38
N ASP A 277 -27.40 8.49 24.16
CA ASP A 277 -27.69 7.34 23.31
C ASP A 277 -26.37 6.60 22.96
N GLU A 278 -26.23 5.39 23.49
CA GLU A 278 -25.04 4.53 23.33
C GLU A 278 -24.72 4.29 21.84
N THR A 279 -25.76 4.17 21.01
CA THR A 279 -25.67 4.01 19.55
C THR A 279 -24.96 5.19 18.90
N LEU A 280 -25.37 6.42 19.26
CA LEU A 280 -24.84 7.64 18.67
C LEU A 280 -23.37 7.84 19.07
N ILE A 281 -23.04 7.57 20.35
CA ILE A 281 -21.66 7.64 20.83
C ILE A 281 -20.78 6.64 20.07
N PHE A 282 -21.22 5.39 19.94
CA PHE A 282 -20.47 4.36 19.22
C PHE A 282 -20.17 4.77 17.76
N ILE A 283 -21.20 5.26 17.05
CA ILE A 283 -21.06 5.76 15.67
C ILE A 283 -20.03 6.90 15.59
N LEU A 284 -20.13 7.90 16.47
CA LEU A 284 -19.19 9.02 16.50
C LEU A 284 -17.76 8.57 16.85
N GLN A 285 -17.62 7.60 17.74
CA GLN A 285 -16.33 7.10 18.19
C GLN A 285 -15.60 6.35 17.06
N ILE A 286 -16.30 5.46 16.35
CA ILE A 286 -15.78 4.79 15.14
C ILE A 286 -15.43 5.83 14.07
N PHE A 287 -16.24 6.88 13.90
CA PHE A 287 -15.93 7.96 12.96
C PHE A 287 -14.61 8.65 13.32
N ILE A 288 -14.42 9.03 14.58
CA ILE A 288 -13.19 9.69 15.06
C ILE A 288 -11.98 8.79 14.84
N VAL A 289 -12.08 7.49 15.14
CA VAL A 289 -11.00 6.51 14.95
C VAL A 289 -10.62 6.40 13.46
N LEU A 290 -11.59 6.13 12.59
CA LEU A 290 -11.34 5.98 11.15
C LEU A 290 -10.86 7.28 10.51
N PHE A 291 -11.43 8.41 10.91
CA PHE A 291 -10.98 9.72 10.46
C PHE A 291 -9.53 10.00 10.89
N SER A 292 -9.16 9.64 12.12
CA SER A 292 -7.79 9.76 12.62
C SER A 292 -6.81 8.91 11.81
N ILE A 293 -7.18 7.67 11.47
CA ILE A 293 -6.36 6.78 10.64
C ILE A 293 -6.22 7.33 9.21
N ALA A 294 -7.31 7.81 8.61
CA ALA A 294 -7.29 8.43 7.29
C ALA A 294 -6.42 9.69 7.26
N LEU A 295 -6.50 10.53 8.31
CA LEU A 295 -5.63 11.69 8.49
C LEU A 295 -4.15 11.29 8.63
N CYS A 296 -3.83 10.22 9.37
CA CYS A 296 -2.47 9.70 9.42
C CYS A 296 -1.96 9.32 8.02
N GLY A 297 -2.78 8.61 7.23
CA GLY A 297 -2.48 8.30 5.82
C GLY A 297 -2.24 9.56 4.98
N LEU A 298 -3.07 10.59 5.13
CA LEU A 298 -2.92 11.89 4.47
C LEU A 298 -1.61 12.59 4.84
N LEU A 299 -1.28 12.66 6.14
CA LEU A 299 -0.05 13.29 6.63
C LEU A 299 1.18 12.54 6.12
N TYR A 300 1.14 11.21 6.11
CA TYR A 300 2.23 10.43 5.55
C TYR A 300 2.39 10.62 4.04
N GLY A 301 1.27 10.65 3.32
CA GLY A 301 1.24 10.98 1.89
C GLY A 301 1.78 12.39 1.62
N MET A 302 1.46 13.37 2.45
CA MET A 302 1.98 14.74 2.33
C MET A 302 3.51 14.79 2.46
N GLY A 303 4.10 13.90 3.24
CA GLY A 303 5.56 13.75 3.31
C GLY A 303 6.19 13.50 1.93
N PHE A 304 5.69 12.49 1.21
CA PHE A 304 6.15 12.19 -0.16
C PHE A 304 5.80 13.28 -1.17
N LYS A 305 4.63 13.92 -1.05
CA LYS A 305 4.23 15.06 -1.89
C LYS A 305 5.17 16.25 -1.70
N SER A 306 5.66 16.48 -0.47
CA SER A 306 6.65 17.51 -0.19
C SER A 306 7.95 17.27 -0.97
N VAL A 307 8.46 16.04 -0.93
CA VAL A 307 9.64 15.64 -1.71
C VAL A 307 9.40 15.77 -3.22
N ALA A 308 8.18 15.43 -3.69
CA ALA A 308 7.79 15.59 -5.09
C ALA A 308 7.87 17.03 -5.59
N ASN A 309 7.56 18.00 -4.72
CA ASN A 309 7.61 19.43 -5.05
C ASN A 309 9.05 19.94 -5.07
N LEU A 310 9.93 19.38 -4.23
CA LEU A 310 11.37 19.69 -4.23
C LEU A 310 12.08 19.19 -5.49
N LEU A 311 11.66 18.05 -6.03
CA LEU A 311 12.18 17.44 -7.27
C LEU A 311 11.39 17.82 -8.52
N SER A 312 10.69 18.97 -8.48
CA SER A 312 9.86 19.48 -9.59
C SER A 312 10.65 19.81 -10.86
N LEU A 313 11.99 19.85 -10.81
CA LEU A 313 12.86 20.02 -11.98
C LEU A 313 12.65 18.92 -13.03
N SER A 314 12.22 17.72 -12.62
CA SER A 314 11.89 16.62 -13.53
C SER A 314 10.41 16.24 -13.38
N PRO A 315 9.58 16.45 -14.42
CA PRO A 315 8.14 16.21 -14.33
C PRO A 315 7.81 14.73 -14.06
N ASN A 316 8.64 13.81 -14.56
CA ASN A 316 8.47 12.37 -14.36
C ASN A 316 8.68 11.98 -12.88
N ILE A 317 9.72 12.50 -12.24
CA ILE A 317 10.02 12.19 -10.83
C ILE A 317 8.92 12.74 -9.93
N SER A 318 8.52 13.99 -10.15
CA SER A 318 7.44 14.61 -9.40
C SER A 318 6.12 13.83 -9.56
N ARG A 319 5.81 13.36 -10.78
CA ARG A 319 4.62 12.54 -11.05
C ARG A 319 4.64 11.23 -10.27
N TYR A 320 5.75 10.50 -10.25
CA TYR A 320 5.86 9.21 -9.53
C TYR A 320 5.83 9.38 -8.01
N LEU A 321 6.41 10.45 -7.46
CA LEU A 321 6.30 10.73 -6.03
C LEU A 321 4.90 11.17 -5.61
N LYS A 322 4.18 11.93 -6.45
CA LYS A 322 2.76 12.23 -6.22
C LYS A 322 1.89 10.98 -6.29
N MET A 323 2.19 10.07 -7.22
CA MET A 323 1.57 8.75 -7.30
C MET A 323 1.77 7.96 -6.01
N ALA A 324 3.01 7.91 -5.49
CA ALA A 324 3.30 7.27 -4.20
C ALA A 324 2.52 7.91 -3.04
N SER A 325 2.46 9.25 -3.02
CA SER A 325 1.70 10.01 -2.03
C SER A 325 0.23 9.58 -1.97
N TYR A 326 -0.46 9.55 -3.12
CA TYR A 326 -1.86 9.10 -3.18
C TYR A 326 -2.02 7.61 -2.84
N GLY A 327 -1.05 6.77 -3.22
CA GLY A 327 -1.02 5.35 -2.86
C GLY A 327 -0.97 5.13 -1.35
N ILE A 328 -0.18 5.92 -0.61
CA ILE A 328 -0.13 5.84 0.86
C ILE A 328 -1.49 6.19 1.47
N VAL A 329 -2.11 7.27 1.02
CA VAL A 329 -3.44 7.69 1.53
C VAL A 329 -4.46 6.58 1.32
N LEU A 330 -4.53 6.06 0.09
CA LEU A 330 -5.45 4.97 -0.24
C LEU A 330 -5.15 3.72 0.59
N LEU A 331 -3.87 3.35 0.75
CA LEU A 331 -3.47 2.14 1.47
C LEU A 331 -3.94 2.17 2.92
N PHE A 332 -3.79 3.32 3.60
CA PHE A 332 -4.26 3.49 4.98
C PHE A 332 -5.79 3.41 5.08
N ILE A 333 -6.54 3.89 4.09
CA ILE A 333 -8.00 3.83 4.13
C ILE A 333 -8.49 2.41 3.79
N THR A 334 -8.02 1.83 2.68
CA THR A 334 -8.43 0.49 2.22
C THR A 334 -8.08 -0.61 3.22
N ALA A 335 -6.97 -0.46 3.96
CA ALA A 335 -6.52 -1.48 4.92
C ALA A 335 -7.40 -1.56 6.18
N ASN A 336 -8.27 -0.56 6.41
CA ASN A 336 -9.14 -0.49 7.58
C ASN A 336 -10.62 -0.82 7.27
N GLY A 337 -10.92 -1.25 6.04
CA GLY A 337 -12.23 -1.83 5.74
C GLY A 337 -12.40 -3.18 6.44
N THR A 338 -13.59 -3.45 6.97
CA THR A 338 -13.92 -4.72 7.63
C THR A 338 -15.12 -5.38 6.98
N ILE A 339 -15.16 -6.71 7.01
CA ILE A 339 -16.30 -7.50 6.53
C ILE A 339 -16.79 -8.50 7.59
N VAL A 340 -16.33 -8.34 8.83
CA VAL A 340 -16.61 -9.25 9.95
C VAL A 340 -18.10 -9.28 10.29
N GLY A 341 -18.79 -8.14 10.16
CA GLY A 341 -20.24 -8.04 10.36
C GLY A 341 -21.05 -8.91 9.40
N ALA A 342 -20.49 -9.25 8.23
CA ALA A 342 -21.11 -10.10 7.22
C ALA A 342 -22.53 -9.64 6.83
N ALA A 343 -22.72 -8.33 6.68
CA ALA A 343 -24.00 -7.72 6.35
C ALA A 343 -24.38 -7.87 4.87
N LEU A 344 -25.67 -7.78 4.56
CA LEU A 344 -26.19 -7.63 3.19
C LEU A 344 -26.73 -6.20 3.02
N PRO A 345 -26.16 -5.37 2.12
CA PRO A 345 -25.00 -5.62 1.25
C PRO A 345 -23.65 -5.63 2.00
N PRO A 346 -22.61 -6.28 1.44
CA PRO A 346 -21.32 -6.46 2.12
C PRO A 346 -20.43 -5.22 2.02
N PHE A 347 -20.77 -4.18 2.78
CA PHE A 347 -19.91 -3.01 3.00
C PHE A 347 -18.51 -3.44 3.46
N GLY A 348 -17.48 -2.70 3.03
CA GLY A 348 -16.07 -3.03 3.28
C GLY A 348 -15.42 -3.83 2.15
N ILE A 349 -16.19 -4.52 1.31
CA ILE A 349 -15.65 -5.18 0.09
C ILE A 349 -15.02 -4.16 -0.88
N PRO A 350 -15.64 -3.00 -1.18
CA PRO A 350 -14.97 -1.95 -1.96
C PRO A 350 -13.65 -1.47 -1.34
N SER A 351 -13.46 -1.53 -0.03
CA SER A 351 -12.18 -1.20 0.60
C SER A 351 -11.16 -2.32 0.44
N ILE A 352 -11.54 -3.55 0.80
CA ILE A 352 -10.65 -4.73 0.78
C ILE A 352 -10.25 -5.10 -0.65
N ALA A 353 -11.20 -5.16 -1.58
CA ALA A 353 -10.94 -5.47 -2.97
C ALA A 353 -9.93 -4.48 -3.58
N PHE A 354 -9.95 -3.22 -3.13
CA PHE A 354 -9.09 -2.17 -3.68
C PHE A 354 -7.73 -1.99 -2.98
N LEU A 355 -7.48 -2.69 -1.87
CA LEU A 355 -6.20 -2.73 -1.16
C LEU A 355 -4.98 -3.03 -2.06
N PRO A 356 -4.98 -4.06 -2.92
CA PRO A 356 -3.84 -4.34 -3.80
C PRO A 356 -3.57 -3.24 -4.83
N PHE A 357 -4.57 -2.42 -5.15
CA PHE A 357 -4.41 -1.30 -6.07
C PHE A 357 -3.73 -0.12 -5.38
N ALA A 358 -4.12 0.16 -4.13
CA ALA A 358 -3.48 1.15 -3.30
C ALA A 358 -2.00 0.84 -3.06
N SER A 359 -1.69 -0.42 -2.73
CA SER A 359 -0.32 -0.88 -2.52
C SER A 359 0.51 -0.80 -3.81
N LEU A 360 -0.06 -1.21 -4.94
CA LEU A 360 0.60 -1.11 -6.24
C LEU A 360 0.86 0.35 -6.63
N LEU A 361 -0.09 1.27 -6.43
CA LEU A 361 0.08 2.71 -6.66
C LEU A 361 1.24 3.28 -5.83
N PHE A 362 1.28 2.92 -4.55
CA PHE A 362 2.33 3.32 -3.61
C PHE A 362 3.71 2.81 -4.04
N TYR A 363 3.84 1.50 -4.24
CA TYR A 363 5.11 0.85 -4.50
C TYR A 363 5.70 1.20 -5.87
N VAL A 364 4.87 1.21 -6.91
CA VAL A 364 5.26 1.63 -8.25
C VAL A 364 5.69 3.09 -8.25
N GLY A 365 4.97 3.97 -7.53
CA GLY A 365 5.32 5.38 -7.40
C GLY A 365 6.72 5.59 -6.80
N ILE A 366 7.02 4.92 -5.68
CA ILE A 366 8.36 5.01 -5.07
C ILE A 366 9.41 4.44 -6.01
N TYR A 367 9.22 3.21 -6.49
CA TYR A 367 10.25 2.52 -7.26
C TYR A 367 10.61 3.25 -8.57
N TYR A 368 9.61 3.72 -9.32
CA TYR A 368 9.87 4.46 -10.56
C TYR A 368 10.41 5.88 -10.34
N SER A 369 10.11 6.50 -9.18
CA SER A 369 10.77 7.75 -8.81
C SER A 369 12.28 7.54 -8.64
N ILE A 370 12.69 6.46 -7.97
CA ILE A 370 14.10 6.11 -7.75
C ILE A 370 14.80 5.78 -9.08
N ILE A 371 14.17 5.01 -9.96
CA ILE A 371 14.71 4.73 -11.32
C ILE A 371 14.84 6.01 -12.15
N ALA A 372 13.85 6.90 -12.06
CA ALA A 372 13.89 8.15 -12.81
C ALA A 372 15.03 9.04 -12.30
N ILE A 373 15.26 9.11 -10.99
CA ILE A 373 16.40 9.81 -10.38
C ILE A 373 17.73 9.16 -10.78
N SER A 374 17.83 7.82 -10.78
CA SER A 374 19.09 7.13 -11.12
C SER A 374 19.55 7.39 -12.56
N ASN A 375 18.59 7.61 -13.46
CA ASN A 375 18.85 7.82 -14.89
C ASN A 375 19.03 9.30 -15.28
N ASP A 376 18.55 10.26 -14.48
CA ASP A 376 18.61 11.68 -14.80
C ASP A 376 19.88 12.35 -14.22
N ILE A 377 20.86 12.65 -15.08
CA ILE A 377 22.12 13.28 -14.68
C ILE A 377 21.90 14.68 -14.11
N LYS A 378 20.93 15.46 -14.63
CA LYS A 378 20.66 16.81 -14.13
C LYS A 378 20.12 16.76 -12.72
N VAL A 379 19.20 15.82 -12.45
CA VAL A 379 18.67 15.62 -11.10
C VAL A 379 19.73 15.06 -10.16
N LYS A 380 20.57 14.11 -10.60
CA LYS A 380 21.70 13.64 -9.77
C LYS A 380 22.67 14.76 -9.43
N LYS A 381 23.02 15.62 -10.39
CA LYS A 381 23.85 16.80 -10.14
C LYS A 381 23.16 17.77 -9.19
N TYR A 382 21.85 17.98 -9.34
CA TYR A 382 21.06 18.79 -8.40
C TYR A 382 21.07 18.22 -6.99
N ILE A 383 20.91 16.89 -6.82
CA ILE A 383 20.97 16.22 -5.52
C ILE A 383 22.38 16.27 -4.92
N LYS A 384 23.43 16.08 -5.73
CA LYS A 384 24.84 16.14 -5.27
C LYS A 384 25.25 17.57 -4.91
N ASN A 385 24.78 18.57 -5.66
CA ASN A 385 25.13 19.97 -5.47
C ASN A 385 24.15 20.73 -4.56
N SER A 386 23.03 20.11 -4.14
CA SER A 386 22.14 20.76 -3.19
C SER A 386 22.89 20.88 -1.88
N ALA A 387 23.26 22.12 -1.52
CA ALA A 387 24.04 22.48 -0.33
C ALA A 387 23.42 22.03 1.01
N TYR A 388 22.24 21.42 0.97
CA TYR A 388 21.58 20.80 2.09
C TYR A 388 21.34 19.33 1.77
N LYS A 389 21.70 18.45 2.71
CA LYS A 389 21.44 16.98 2.75
C LYS A 389 19.97 16.56 2.52
N GLU A 390 19.11 17.52 2.17
CA GLU A 390 17.69 17.41 1.85
C GLU A 390 17.40 16.18 0.98
N LEU A 391 18.02 16.05 -0.18
CA LEU A 391 17.71 14.97 -1.12
C LEU A 391 18.63 13.75 -0.98
N GLU A 392 19.43 13.68 0.09
CA GLU A 392 20.43 12.64 0.31
C GLU A 392 19.78 11.24 0.35
N ILE A 393 18.61 11.10 0.96
CA ILE A 393 17.89 9.82 1.02
C ILE A 393 17.54 9.32 -0.39
N MET A 394 16.92 10.18 -1.21
CA MET A 394 16.53 9.84 -2.58
C MET A 394 17.76 9.62 -3.48
N GLY A 395 18.82 10.41 -3.27
CA GLY A 395 20.11 10.24 -3.94
C GLY A 395 20.78 8.90 -3.63
N ASN A 396 20.80 8.49 -2.36
CA ASN A 396 21.36 7.23 -1.92
C ASN A 396 20.57 6.03 -2.46
N LEU A 397 19.23 6.11 -2.49
CA LEU A 397 18.41 5.07 -3.11
C LEU A 397 18.65 4.97 -4.62
N ALA A 398 18.76 6.12 -5.30
CA ALA A 398 19.04 6.16 -6.73
C ALA A 398 20.45 5.63 -7.07
N HIS A 399 21.44 5.88 -6.20
CA HIS A 399 22.79 5.33 -6.34
C HIS A 399 22.78 3.80 -6.20
N SER A 400 22.11 3.26 -5.17
CA SER A 400 21.93 1.81 -5.02
C SER A 400 21.27 1.19 -6.25
N GLN A 401 20.17 1.78 -6.74
CA GLN A 401 19.50 1.29 -7.95
C GLN A 401 20.39 1.38 -9.21
N MET A 402 21.26 2.39 -9.31
CA MET A 402 22.23 2.49 -10.40
C MET A 402 23.26 1.36 -10.32
N MET A 403 23.80 1.07 -9.13
CA MET A 403 24.75 -0.03 -8.90
C MET A 403 24.15 -1.38 -9.27
N ASP A 404 22.93 -1.66 -8.80
CA ASP A 404 22.15 -2.85 -9.18
C ASP A 404 22.02 -2.98 -10.71
N SER A 405 21.63 -1.91 -11.40
CA SER A 405 21.46 -1.93 -12.85
C SER A 405 22.78 -2.10 -13.62
N MET A 406 23.88 -1.59 -13.07
CA MET A 406 25.21 -1.75 -13.64
C MET A 406 25.68 -3.20 -13.50
N LYS A 407 25.47 -3.81 -12.33
CA LYS A 407 25.76 -5.24 -12.10
C LYS A 407 25.01 -6.11 -13.11
N ASP A 408 23.70 -5.91 -13.27
CA ASP A 408 22.88 -6.68 -14.21
C ASP A 408 23.35 -6.50 -15.66
N ARG A 409 23.75 -5.29 -16.05
CA ARG A 409 24.28 -5.02 -17.41
C ARG A 409 25.61 -5.72 -17.64
N ILE A 410 26.53 -5.66 -16.68
CA ILE A 410 27.82 -6.31 -16.82
C ILE A 410 27.64 -7.82 -16.86
N LEU A 411 26.84 -8.42 -15.97
CA LEU A 411 26.54 -9.86 -16.01
C LEU A 411 25.96 -10.30 -17.36
N ASN A 412 25.00 -9.54 -17.91
CA ASN A 412 24.44 -9.87 -19.22
C ASN A 412 25.44 -9.70 -20.36
N MET A 413 26.30 -8.67 -20.31
CA MET A 413 27.38 -8.51 -21.28
C MET A 413 28.36 -9.68 -21.18
N THR A 414 28.77 -10.06 -19.98
CA THR A 414 29.71 -11.17 -19.77
C THR A 414 29.12 -12.50 -20.23
N LYS A 415 27.84 -12.79 -19.91
CA LYS A 415 27.13 -13.97 -20.44
C LYS A 415 27.08 -13.98 -21.96
N LYS A 416 26.76 -12.83 -22.57
CA LYS A 416 26.73 -12.71 -24.02
C LYS A 416 28.11 -12.92 -24.64
N TYR A 417 29.15 -12.34 -24.03
CA TYR A 417 30.54 -12.52 -24.46
C TYR A 417 31.02 -13.96 -24.29
N SER A 418 30.67 -14.65 -23.20
CA SER A 418 31.01 -16.07 -23.02
C SER A 418 30.29 -16.94 -24.05
N GLU A 419 29.00 -16.70 -24.31
CA GLU A 419 28.24 -17.40 -25.36
C GLU A 419 28.84 -17.14 -26.76
N GLU A 420 29.23 -15.91 -27.08
CA GLU A 420 29.88 -15.55 -28.34
C GLU A 420 31.30 -16.14 -28.48
N LEU A 421 32.04 -16.28 -27.38
CA LEU A 421 33.36 -16.94 -27.36
C LEU A 421 33.23 -18.46 -27.55
N HIS A 422 32.27 -19.12 -26.91
CA HIS A 422 32.00 -20.55 -27.11
C HIS A 422 31.52 -20.90 -28.53
N GLN A 423 30.85 -19.96 -29.21
CA GLN A 423 30.49 -20.16 -30.62
C GLN A 423 31.69 -20.01 -31.58
N LYS A 424 32.76 -19.33 -31.15
CA LYS A 424 33.95 -19.07 -31.98
C LYS A 424 35.11 -20.01 -31.68
N ASP A 425 35.32 -20.36 -30.43
CA ASP A 425 36.27 -21.36 -29.97
C ASP A 425 35.48 -22.58 -29.49
N ASN A 426 35.71 -23.75 -30.09
CA ASN A 426 35.22 -25.05 -29.59
C ASN A 426 35.92 -25.43 -28.25
N SER A 427 36.08 -24.49 -27.31
CA SER A 427 36.72 -24.73 -26.01
C SER A 427 35.66 -24.90 -24.92
N GLU A 428 35.84 -25.93 -24.10
CA GLU A 428 34.88 -26.47 -23.14
C GLU A 428 34.85 -25.75 -21.78
N THR A 429 35.66 -24.71 -21.56
CA THR A 429 35.75 -24.08 -20.23
C THR A 429 34.68 -23.00 -20.05
N MET A 430 33.50 -23.40 -19.57
CA MET A 430 32.55 -22.46 -18.95
C MET A 430 33.12 -21.99 -17.61
N GLU A 431 33.52 -20.72 -17.51
CA GLU A 431 33.53 -20.08 -16.18
C GLU A 431 32.10 -20.11 -15.64
N SER A 432 31.92 -20.58 -14.40
CA SER A 432 30.58 -20.72 -13.86
C SER A 432 29.96 -19.33 -13.61
N GLU A 433 28.63 -19.24 -13.62
CA GLU A 433 27.91 -18.00 -13.28
C GLU A 433 28.28 -17.47 -11.88
N GLU A 434 28.75 -18.35 -10.99
CA GLU A 434 29.25 -17.99 -9.67
C GLU A 434 30.62 -17.32 -9.72
N ASP A 435 31.53 -17.80 -10.57
CA ASP A 435 32.86 -17.21 -10.76
C ASP A 435 32.75 -15.80 -11.34
N LEU A 436 31.86 -15.63 -12.32
CA LEU A 436 31.57 -14.32 -12.93
C LEU A 436 30.97 -13.31 -11.96
N LYS A 437 30.11 -13.76 -11.04
CA LYS A 437 29.57 -12.91 -9.97
C LYS A 437 30.66 -12.51 -8.98
N SER A 438 31.56 -13.43 -8.64
CA SER A 438 32.70 -13.18 -7.74
C SER A 438 33.62 -12.09 -8.29
N TYR A 439 34.04 -12.19 -9.56
CA TYR A 439 34.89 -11.18 -10.20
C TYR A 439 34.23 -9.80 -10.27
N LEU A 440 32.92 -9.76 -10.54
CA LEU A 440 32.17 -8.52 -10.58
C LEU A 440 32.11 -7.85 -9.20
N ASP A 441 31.84 -8.63 -8.15
CA ASP A 441 31.78 -8.12 -6.79
C ASP A 441 33.15 -7.63 -6.32
N GLU A 442 34.24 -8.30 -6.71
CA GLU A 442 35.60 -7.86 -6.45
C GLU A 442 35.90 -6.52 -7.14
N ALA A 443 35.62 -6.40 -8.44
CA ALA A 443 35.82 -5.16 -9.19
C ALA A 443 35.02 -3.97 -8.59
N ILE A 444 33.77 -4.21 -8.19
CA ILE A 444 32.93 -3.19 -7.55
C ILE A 444 33.47 -2.80 -6.17
N SER A 445 34.02 -3.75 -5.42
CA SER A 445 34.65 -3.47 -4.13
C SER A 445 35.86 -2.54 -4.27
N ILE A 446 36.66 -2.73 -5.33
CA ILE A 446 37.82 -1.89 -5.66
C ILE A 446 37.37 -0.48 -6.03
N PHE A 447 36.34 -0.35 -6.87
CA PHE A 447 35.76 0.95 -7.23
C PHE A 447 35.19 1.71 -6.02
N LYS A 448 34.45 1.02 -5.14
CA LYS A 448 33.91 1.64 -3.90
C LYS A 448 35.00 2.09 -2.93
N LYS A 449 36.14 1.39 -2.87
CA LYS A 449 37.31 1.80 -2.07
C LYS A 449 37.94 3.08 -2.62
N LYS A 450 38.01 3.23 -3.94
CA LYS A 450 38.60 4.38 -4.62
C LYS A 450 37.75 5.65 -4.45
N ASP A 451 36.42 5.54 -4.61
CA ASP A 451 35.48 6.66 -4.38
C ASP A 451 35.57 7.20 -2.94
N LYS A 452 35.72 6.32 -1.93
CA LYS A 452 35.89 6.72 -0.53
C LYS A 452 37.20 7.47 -0.24
N GLN A 453 38.25 7.22 -1.01
CA GLN A 453 39.53 7.93 -0.89
C GLN A 453 39.51 9.31 -1.53
N GLU A 454 38.62 9.55 -2.50
CA GLU A 454 38.44 10.86 -3.14
C GLU A 454 37.43 11.77 -2.41
N THR A 455 36.71 11.25 -1.41
CA THR A 455 35.75 12.03 -0.60
C THR A 455 36.26 12.40 0.81
N GLN A 456 37.48 11.98 1.16
CA GLN A 456 38.26 12.50 2.31
C GLN A 456 39.19 13.59 1.83
#